data_AF-A0A839JBR4-F1
#
_entry.id   AF-A0A839JBR4-F1
#
_cell.length_a   1.000
_cell.length_b   1.000
_cell.length_c   1.000
_cell.angle_alpha   90.00
_cell.angle_beta   90.00
_cell.angle_gamma   90.00
#
_symmetry.space_group_name_H-M   'P 1'
#
loop_
_entity.id
_entity.type
_entity.pdbx_description
1 polymer ?
#
loop_
_entity_poly.entity_id
_entity_poly.type
_entity_poly.pdbx_seq_one_letter_code
_entity_poly.pdbx_strand_id
1 'polypeptide(L)'
;MISDRALVPLAEPAGTARHFYSALADLVVILFLGGFLIADGAAKYRLDRNLASLVLTPFKHNARTALLALMLLTAVLDQFMSNTATAATMIAVLLPVLYALPHEKARAGFALSIPLASNVGGLGTPVASPPNAIGVAAVAARGESISFVGWMLAMWPLIIVLLAIGWLYLVIRYVPKGLALEFTLERDFDTRLSAKVYYVASALTILLWFTEPFHGIPASGAAFLAVVILLGSKVMTGDDLRALQWPVLWLVAGGIALGGGVVASGLDEWLVGLVDWAAVPGVLLLGLVLPHLWALLGVTG
;
A
#
# COMPACT_ATOMS: atom_id res chain seq x y z
N MET A 1 45.74 0.62 4.66
CA MET A 1 45.56 1.30 3.37
C MET A 1 44.08 1.64 3.23
N ILE A 2 43.70 2.85 3.61
CA ILE A 2 42.40 3.42 3.20
C ILE A 2 42.57 3.69 1.71
N SER A 3 41.71 3.11 0.88
CA SER A 3 41.79 3.25 -0.58
C SER A 3 41.47 4.70 -0.95
N ASP A 4 42.44 5.44 -1.49
CA ASP A 4 42.26 6.81 -1.99
C ASP A 4 41.30 6.90 -3.21
N ARG A 5 40.74 5.76 -3.66
CA ARG A 5 39.68 5.70 -4.68
C ARG A 5 38.32 6.22 -4.22
N ALA A 6 38.18 6.61 -2.95
CA ALA A 6 36.93 7.10 -2.36
C ALA A 6 36.88 8.63 -2.19
N LEU A 7 37.94 9.36 -2.57
CA LEU A 7 37.93 10.83 -2.53
C LEU A 7 37.31 11.38 -3.82
N VAL A 8 36.00 11.23 -3.94
CA VAL A 8 35.22 12.03 -4.89
C VAL A 8 35.20 13.46 -4.33
N PRO A 9 35.69 14.48 -5.07
CA PRO A 9 35.58 15.85 -4.61
C PRO A 9 34.09 16.18 -4.44
N LEU A 10 33.68 16.61 -3.24
CA LEU A 10 32.31 17.02 -2.96
C LEU A 10 31.90 18.07 -4.01
N ALA A 11 30.92 17.72 -4.84
CA ALA A 11 30.33 18.64 -5.79
C ALA A 11 29.54 19.68 -4.99
N GLU A 12 30.06 20.92 -4.90
CA GLU A 12 29.42 22.06 -4.23
C GLU A 12 29.19 21.85 -2.71
N PRO A 13 28.97 22.91 -1.90
CA PRO A 13 28.75 22.70 -0.48
C PRO A 13 27.50 21.85 -0.28
N ALA A 14 27.68 20.68 0.35
CA ALA A 14 26.61 19.76 0.74
C ALA A 14 25.39 20.58 1.20
N GLY A 15 24.26 20.37 0.53
CA GLY A 15 23.13 21.29 0.53
C GLY A 15 22.82 21.88 1.91
N THR A 16 22.54 23.18 1.96
CA THR A 16 22.17 23.89 3.21
C THR A 16 21.12 23.10 3.99
N ALA A 17 21.11 23.15 5.33
CA ALA A 17 20.11 22.46 6.17
C ALA A 17 18.66 22.62 5.67
N ARG A 18 18.33 23.76 5.06
CA ARG A 18 17.08 24.04 4.37
C ARG A 18 16.69 22.97 3.32
N HIS A 19 17.64 22.47 2.53
CA HIS A 19 17.43 21.42 1.53
C HIS A 19 16.94 20.13 2.18
N PHE A 20 17.63 19.68 3.24
CA PHE A 20 17.23 18.46 3.96
C PHE A 20 15.90 18.65 4.71
N TYR A 21 15.67 19.79 5.35
CA TYR A 21 14.41 20.05 6.04
C TYR A 21 13.22 20.24 5.09
N SER A 22 13.44 20.66 3.83
CA SER A 22 12.34 20.76 2.86
C SER A 22 11.70 19.40 2.53
N ALA A 23 12.41 18.28 2.74
CA ALA A 23 11.84 16.95 2.56
C ALA A 23 10.67 16.66 3.53
N LEU A 24 10.59 17.34 4.67
CA LEU A 24 9.46 17.23 5.60
C LEU A 24 8.16 17.78 5.01
N ALA A 25 8.26 18.69 4.04
CA ALA A 25 7.14 19.31 3.35
C ALA A 25 6.99 18.78 1.91
N ASP A 26 7.60 17.64 1.59
CA ASP A 26 7.49 17.03 0.28
C ASP A 26 6.04 16.64 -0.04
N LEU A 27 5.64 16.75 -1.30
CA LEU A 27 4.30 16.44 -1.77
C LEU A 27 3.90 14.99 -1.46
N VAL A 28 4.86 14.07 -1.43
CA VAL A 28 4.64 12.67 -1.07
C VAL A 28 4.27 12.52 0.42
N VAL A 29 4.87 13.31 1.31
CA VAL A 29 4.50 13.33 2.74
C VAL A 29 3.07 13.85 2.91
N ILE A 30 2.69 14.89 2.16
CA ILE A 30 1.33 15.45 2.16
C ILE A 30 0.31 14.42 1.63
N LEU A 31 0.66 13.69 0.57
CA LEU A 31 -0.14 12.61 0.02
C LEU A 31 -0.42 11.52 1.07
N PHE A 32 0.61 11.09 1.81
CA PHE A 32 0.49 10.11 2.88
C PHE A 32 -0.37 10.61 4.04
N LEU A 33 -0.21 11.87 4.44
CA LEU A 33 -1.00 12.46 5.51
C LEU A 33 -2.50 12.39 5.21
N GLY A 34 -2.92 12.78 4.01
CA GLY A 34 -4.32 12.66 3.59
C GLY A 34 -4.79 11.22 3.44
N GLY A 35 -3.93 10.35 2.90
CA GLY A 35 -4.19 8.91 2.81
C GLY A 35 -4.46 8.25 4.16
N PHE A 36 -3.59 8.48 5.15
CA PHE A 36 -3.77 7.96 6.50
C PHE A 36 -5.01 8.50 7.17
N LEU A 37 -5.35 9.78 6.97
CA LEU A 37 -6.57 10.35 7.54
C LEU A 37 -7.84 9.72 6.94
N ILE A 38 -7.82 9.41 5.64
CA ILE A 38 -8.90 8.66 4.97
C ILE A 38 -8.97 7.22 5.52
N ALA A 39 -7.82 6.55 5.66
CA ALA A 39 -7.72 5.18 6.18
C ALA A 39 -8.25 5.07 7.62
N ASP A 40 -7.78 5.93 8.52
CA ASP A 40 -8.19 5.94 9.92
C ASP A 40 -9.66 6.31 10.06
N GLY A 41 -10.15 7.24 9.23
CA GLY A 41 -11.58 7.54 9.14
C GLY A 41 -12.42 6.32 8.72
N ALA A 42 -11.88 5.46 7.84
CA ALA A 42 -12.60 4.26 7.38
C ALA A 42 -12.83 3.29 8.54
N ALA A 43 -11.79 3.09 9.36
CA ALA A 43 -11.86 2.29 10.57
C ALA A 43 -12.79 2.95 11.63
N LYS A 44 -12.65 4.26 11.86
CA LYS A 44 -13.44 5.04 12.82
C LYS A 44 -14.95 4.95 12.56
N TYR A 45 -15.35 5.02 11.29
CA TYR A 45 -16.75 4.92 10.88
C TYR A 45 -17.17 3.51 10.45
N ARG A 46 -16.33 2.49 10.68
CA ARG A 46 -16.57 1.07 10.34
C ARG A 46 -16.90 0.85 8.87
N LEU A 47 -16.46 1.74 7.98
CA LEU A 47 -16.69 1.64 6.54
C LEU A 47 -16.07 0.35 6.00
N ASP A 48 -14.85 0.05 6.45
CA ASP A 48 -14.10 -1.16 6.14
C ASP A 48 -14.88 -2.46 6.43
N ARG A 49 -15.46 -2.59 7.63
CA ARG A 49 -16.27 -3.75 8.03
C ARG A 49 -17.57 -3.85 7.23
N ASN A 50 -18.21 -2.71 6.95
CA ASN A 50 -19.45 -2.67 6.20
C ASN A 50 -19.24 -3.02 4.71
N LEU A 51 -18.17 -2.52 4.10
CA LEU A 51 -17.75 -2.92 2.75
C LEU A 51 -17.44 -4.41 2.72
N ALA A 52 -16.78 -4.94 3.75
CA ALA A 52 -16.52 -6.36 3.83
C ALA A 52 -17.78 -7.21 3.89
N SER A 53 -18.76 -6.81 4.71
CA SER A 53 -20.07 -7.45 4.76
C SER A 53 -20.76 -7.46 3.39
N LEU A 54 -20.76 -6.33 2.68
CA LEU A 54 -21.35 -6.22 1.35
C LEU A 54 -20.67 -7.13 0.31
N VAL A 55 -19.34 -7.17 0.30
CA VAL A 55 -18.57 -7.90 -0.72
C VAL A 55 -18.55 -9.40 -0.45
N LEU A 56 -18.51 -9.83 0.82
CA LEU A 56 -18.38 -11.25 1.18
C LEU A 56 -19.72 -12.00 1.22
N THR A 57 -20.81 -11.32 1.54
CA THR A 57 -22.15 -11.96 1.68
C THR A 57 -22.58 -12.76 0.45
N PRO A 58 -22.39 -12.30 -0.81
CA PRO A 58 -22.75 -13.06 -2.00
C PRO A 58 -22.00 -14.40 -2.15
N PHE A 59 -20.81 -14.51 -1.57
CA PHE A 59 -19.93 -15.67 -1.72
C PHE A 59 -19.98 -16.62 -0.52
N LYS A 60 -20.92 -16.40 0.41
CA LYS A 60 -20.95 -17.11 1.68
C LYS A 60 -21.12 -18.61 1.58
N HIS A 61 -21.67 -19.13 0.47
CA HIS A 61 -22.05 -20.54 0.31
C HIS A 61 -20.93 -21.48 -0.16
N ASN A 62 -19.79 -20.96 -0.63
CA ASN A 62 -18.68 -21.79 -1.14
C ASN A 62 -17.33 -21.25 -0.65
N ALA A 63 -16.58 -22.09 0.08
CA ALA A 63 -15.34 -21.67 0.72
C ALA A 63 -14.27 -21.18 -0.27
N ARG A 64 -14.19 -21.74 -1.48
CA ARG A 64 -13.16 -21.34 -2.47
C ARG A 64 -13.45 -19.97 -3.07
N THR A 65 -14.72 -19.66 -3.34
CA THR A 65 -15.13 -18.33 -3.83
C THR A 65 -15.14 -17.29 -2.71
N ALA A 66 -15.50 -17.68 -1.48
CA ALA A 66 -15.39 -16.82 -0.31
C ALA A 66 -13.93 -16.43 -0.05
N LEU A 67 -12.99 -17.37 -0.19
CA LEU A 67 -11.56 -17.08 -0.08
C LEU A 67 -11.11 -16.08 -1.16
N LEU A 68 -11.53 -16.25 -2.41
CA LEU A 68 -11.22 -15.31 -3.49
C LEU A 68 -11.77 -13.91 -3.16
N ALA A 69 -13.04 -13.82 -2.77
CA ALA A 69 -13.68 -12.56 -2.43
C ALA A 69 -12.98 -11.87 -1.25
N LEU A 70 -12.55 -12.63 -0.24
CA LEU A 70 -11.75 -12.13 0.87
C LEU A 70 -10.39 -11.61 0.43
N MET A 71 -9.68 -12.33 -0.43
CA MET A 71 -8.39 -11.88 -0.96
C MET A 71 -8.53 -10.61 -1.80
N LEU A 72 -9.50 -10.56 -2.70
CA LEU A 72 -9.75 -9.38 -3.53
C LEU A 72 -10.13 -8.17 -2.69
N LEU A 73 -11.04 -8.35 -1.72
CA LEU A 73 -11.42 -7.30 -0.80
C LEU A 73 -10.22 -6.82 0.02
N THR A 74 -9.44 -7.74 0.59
CA THR A 74 -8.25 -7.40 1.38
C THR A 74 -7.28 -6.59 0.52
N ALA A 75 -7.00 -7.02 -0.71
CA ALA A 75 -6.09 -6.32 -1.61
C ALA A 75 -6.60 -4.93 -2.02
N VAL A 76 -7.91 -4.75 -2.19
CA VAL A 76 -8.52 -3.45 -2.50
C VAL A 76 -8.50 -2.52 -1.29
N LEU A 77 -8.80 -3.01 -0.09
CA LEU A 77 -8.73 -2.20 1.13
C LEU A 77 -7.28 -1.78 1.43
N ASP A 78 -6.32 -2.66 1.17
CA ASP A 78 -4.88 -2.38 1.34
C ASP A 78 -4.35 -1.28 0.42
N GLN A 79 -5.03 -1.02 -0.70
CA GLN A 79 -4.65 0.11 -1.56
C GLN A 79 -4.88 1.48 -0.92
N PHE A 80 -5.65 1.54 0.17
CA PHE A 80 -6.00 2.80 0.83
C PHE A 80 -5.72 2.78 2.32
N MET A 81 -5.31 1.63 2.87
CA MET A 81 -4.98 1.41 4.27
C MET A 81 -3.56 0.88 4.39
N SER A 82 -2.96 0.92 5.57
CA SER A 82 -1.65 0.27 5.77
C SER A 82 -1.81 -1.24 5.87
N ASN A 83 -0.80 -2.01 5.41
CA ASN A 83 -0.82 -3.48 5.45
C ASN A 83 -1.22 -4.04 6.83
N THR A 84 -0.64 -3.47 7.89
CA THR A 84 -0.92 -3.88 9.27
C THR A 84 -2.37 -3.57 9.68
N ALA A 85 -2.90 -2.39 9.31
CA ALA A 85 -4.28 -2.00 9.63
C ALA A 85 -5.29 -2.85 8.85
N THR A 86 -5.06 -3.06 7.56
CA THR A 86 -5.90 -3.94 6.72
C THR A 86 -5.93 -5.35 7.28
N ALA A 87 -4.77 -5.91 7.64
CA ALA A 87 -4.69 -7.24 8.20
C ALA A 87 -5.47 -7.35 9.51
N ALA A 88 -5.32 -6.37 10.43
CA ALA A 88 -6.05 -6.35 11.68
C ALA A 88 -7.58 -6.27 11.47
N THR A 89 -8.04 -5.38 10.60
CA THR A 89 -9.47 -5.27 10.24
C THR A 89 -9.97 -6.57 9.63
N MET A 90 -9.22 -7.15 8.69
CA MET A 90 -9.66 -8.33 7.97
C MET A 90 -9.68 -9.58 8.84
N ILE A 91 -8.78 -9.70 9.81
CA ILE A 91 -8.84 -10.75 10.84
C ILE A 91 -10.11 -10.59 11.67
N ALA A 92 -10.48 -9.36 12.08
CA ALA A 92 -11.70 -9.13 12.84
C ALA A 92 -12.96 -9.49 12.03
N VAL A 93 -13.00 -9.15 10.74
CA VAL A 93 -14.09 -9.55 9.82
C VAL A 93 -14.12 -11.06 9.58
N LEU A 94 -12.95 -11.71 9.56
CA LEU A 94 -12.81 -13.12 9.25
C LEU A 94 -13.24 -14.03 10.43
N LEU A 95 -13.33 -13.52 11.66
CA LEU A 95 -13.67 -14.32 12.85
C LEU A 95 -14.95 -15.19 12.69
N PRO A 96 -16.12 -14.66 12.28
CA PRO A 96 -17.32 -15.47 12.06
C PRO A 96 -17.12 -16.55 10.98
N VAL A 97 -16.34 -16.26 9.95
CA VAL A 97 -16.02 -17.19 8.87
C VAL A 97 -15.14 -18.34 9.38
N LEU A 98 -14.15 -18.05 10.23
CA LEU A 98 -13.28 -19.07 10.83
C LEU A 98 -14.05 -20.02 11.74
N TYR A 99 -15.02 -19.51 12.50
CA TYR A 99 -15.88 -20.34 13.34
C TYR A 99 -16.82 -21.24 12.52
N ALA A 100 -17.25 -20.78 11.33
CA ALA A 100 -18.07 -21.58 10.42
C ALA A 100 -17.29 -22.68 9.67
N LEU A 101 -15.96 -22.61 9.64
CA LEU A 101 -15.13 -23.57 8.90
C LEU A 101 -14.87 -24.85 9.71
N PRO A 102 -15.33 -26.03 9.24
CA PRO A 102 -15.16 -27.28 9.99
C PRO A 102 -13.71 -27.76 10.02
N HIS A 103 -12.93 -27.47 8.97
CA HIS A 103 -11.55 -27.97 8.81
C HIS A 103 -10.49 -26.97 9.29
N GLU A 104 -9.59 -27.42 10.16
CA GLU A 104 -8.44 -26.64 10.64
C GLU A 104 -7.54 -26.15 9.49
N LYS A 105 -7.27 -27.02 8.49
CA LYS A 105 -6.50 -26.63 7.31
C LYS A 105 -7.17 -25.50 6.52
N ALA A 106 -8.50 -25.51 6.40
CA ALA A 106 -9.21 -24.44 5.72
C ALA A 106 -9.14 -23.13 6.52
N ARG A 107 -9.28 -23.18 7.86
CA ARG A 107 -9.07 -22.01 8.74
C ARG A 107 -7.69 -21.40 8.55
N ALA A 108 -6.64 -22.22 8.50
CA ALA A 108 -5.28 -21.77 8.21
C ALA A 108 -5.17 -21.11 6.82
N GLY A 109 -5.81 -21.68 5.79
CA GLY A 109 -5.84 -21.10 4.45
C GLY A 109 -6.48 -19.70 4.39
N PHE A 110 -7.60 -19.51 5.08
CA PHE A 110 -8.26 -18.21 5.21
C PHE A 110 -7.45 -17.20 6.04
N ALA A 111 -6.80 -17.66 7.12
CA ALA A 111 -5.94 -16.79 7.92
C ALA A 111 -4.70 -16.34 7.13
N LEU A 112 -4.08 -17.24 6.35
CA LEU A 112 -2.92 -16.96 5.51
C LEU A 112 -3.26 -16.11 4.28
N SER A 113 -4.50 -16.14 3.80
CA SER A 113 -4.90 -15.36 2.64
C SER A 113 -4.87 -13.86 2.89
N ILE A 114 -5.10 -13.42 4.14
CA ILE A 114 -5.09 -12.01 4.52
C ILE A 114 -3.70 -11.37 4.36
N PRO A 115 -2.64 -11.82 5.04
CA PRO A 115 -1.31 -11.20 4.90
C PRO A 115 -0.76 -11.33 3.48
N LEU A 116 -1.08 -12.43 2.77
CA LEU A 116 -0.72 -12.58 1.36
C LEU A 116 -1.40 -11.51 0.50
N ALA A 117 -2.72 -11.38 0.60
CA ALA A 117 -3.49 -10.45 -0.21
C ALA A 117 -3.23 -8.98 0.17
N SER A 118 -3.00 -8.70 1.45
CA SER A 118 -2.59 -7.37 1.93
C SER A 118 -1.24 -6.99 1.33
N ASN A 119 -0.19 -7.80 1.49
CA ASN A 119 1.13 -7.47 0.90
C ASN A 119 1.09 -7.30 -0.62
N VAL A 120 0.30 -8.09 -1.34
CA VAL A 120 0.15 -7.94 -2.79
C VAL A 120 -0.69 -6.69 -3.13
N GLY A 121 -1.76 -6.43 -2.39
CA GLY A 121 -2.62 -5.25 -2.58
C GLY A 121 -1.89 -3.93 -2.34
N GLY A 122 -0.98 -3.90 -1.36
CA GLY A 122 -0.16 -2.74 -0.99
C GLY A 122 0.79 -2.25 -2.08
N LEU A 123 0.91 -2.96 -3.20
CA LEU A 123 1.61 -2.51 -4.41
C LEU A 123 0.76 -1.53 -5.25
N GLY A 124 -0.56 -1.53 -5.06
CA GLY A 124 -1.50 -1.00 -6.03
C GLY A 124 -1.56 0.51 -6.15
N THR A 125 -1.28 1.26 -5.10
CA THR A 125 -1.33 2.73 -5.13
C THR A 125 -0.08 3.35 -4.49
N PRO A 126 0.25 4.60 -4.86
CA PRO A 126 1.33 5.33 -4.20
C PRO A 126 1.14 5.50 -2.69
N VAL A 127 -0.12 5.57 -2.22
CA VAL A 127 -0.48 5.82 -0.81
C VAL A 127 -0.38 4.57 0.06
N ALA A 128 -0.52 3.38 -0.52
CA ALA A 128 -0.62 2.14 0.23
C ALA A 128 0.61 1.82 1.09
N SER A 129 1.83 2.10 0.58
CA SER A 129 3.06 1.77 1.29
C SER A 129 4.20 2.77 1.06
N PRO A 130 5.07 2.99 2.08
CA PRO A 130 6.20 3.91 1.96
C PRO A 130 7.14 3.65 0.77
N PRO A 131 7.46 2.39 0.39
CA PRO A 131 8.27 2.13 -0.80
C PRO A 131 7.66 2.68 -2.08
N ASN A 132 6.33 2.61 -2.26
CA ASN A 132 5.67 3.16 -3.45
C ASN A 132 5.82 4.67 -3.50
N ALA A 133 5.63 5.33 -2.35
CA ALA A 133 5.81 6.76 -2.16
C ALA A 133 7.22 7.21 -2.56
N ILE A 134 8.24 6.51 -2.04
CA ILE A 134 9.65 6.77 -2.32
C ILE A 134 9.93 6.55 -3.82
N GLY A 135 9.32 5.54 -4.44
CA GLY A 135 9.40 5.31 -5.88
C GLY A 135 8.86 6.49 -6.69
N VAL A 136 7.68 7.01 -6.34
CA VAL A 136 7.10 8.21 -6.97
C VAL A 136 7.99 9.44 -6.76
N ALA A 137 8.51 9.65 -5.54
CA ALA A 137 9.44 10.75 -5.24
C ALA A 137 10.73 10.66 -6.06
N ALA A 138 11.27 9.46 -6.23
CA ALA A 138 12.49 9.23 -7.00
C ALA A 138 12.31 9.51 -8.50
N VAL A 139 11.12 9.23 -9.06
CA VAL A 139 10.77 9.61 -10.43
C VAL A 139 10.63 11.15 -10.53
N ALA A 140 9.94 11.77 -9.57
CA ALA A 140 9.79 13.23 -9.47
C ALA A 140 11.15 13.96 -9.42
N ALA A 141 12.12 13.41 -8.70
CA ALA A 141 13.47 13.97 -8.60
C ALA A 141 14.22 14.01 -9.95
N ARG A 142 13.81 13.21 -10.95
CA ARG A 142 14.39 13.19 -12.30
C ARG A 142 13.70 14.16 -13.25
N GLY A 143 12.71 14.92 -12.79
CA GLY A 143 11.89 15.81 -13.62
C GLY A 143 10.77 15.09 -14.37
N GLU A 144 10.55 13.80 -14.09
CA GLU A 144 9.44 13.02 -14.61
C GLU A 144 8.32 12.94 -13.56
N SER A 145 7.06 12.86 -13.97
CA SER A 145 5.95 12.65 -13.03
C SER A 145 5.16 11.42 -13.43
N ILE A 146 4.79 10.63 -12.42
CA ILE A 146 3.85 9.53 -12.56
C ILE A 146 2.54 9.93 -11.86
N SER A 147 1.46 9.96 -12.61
CA SER A 147 0.13 10.20 -12.03
C SER A 147 -0.29 9.02 -11.15
N PHE A 148 -1.23 9.26 -10.24
CA PHE A 148 -1.79 8.24 -9.37
C PHE A 148 -2.31 7.04 -10.18
N VAL A 149 -3.10 7.30 -11.23
CA VAL A 149 -3.62 6.27 -12.13
C VAL A 149 -2.50 5.62 -12.94
N GLY A 150 -1.48 6.38 -13.37
CA GLY A 150 -0.33 5.85 -14.08
C GLY A 150 0.39 4.76 -13.28
N TRP A 151 0.60 5.00 -11.98
CA TRP A 151 1.14 3.99 -11.05
C TRP A 151 0.24 2.76 -10.96
N MET A 152 -1.06 2.97 -10.75
CA MET A 152 -2.03 1.87 -10.63
C MET A 152 -2.03 0.99 -11.87
N LEU A 153 -2.07 1.58 -13.07
CA LEU A 153 -2.07 0.84 -14.33
C LEU A 153 -0.80 0.02 -14.53
N ALA A 154 0.34 0.50 -14.04
CA ALA A 154 1.60 -0.25 -14.08
C ALA A 154 1.58 -1.45 -13.11
N MET A 155 1.02 -1.30 -11.91
CA MET A 155 1.08 -2.32 -10.85
C MET A 155 -0.06 -3.34 -10.92
N TRP A 156 -1.25 -2.95 -11.38
CA TRP A 156 -2.44 -3.82 -11.38
C TRP A 156 -2.28 -5.14 -12.15
N PRO A 157 -1.63 -5.20 -13.33
CA PRO A 157 -1.38 -6.47 -14.02
C PRO A 157 -0.59 -7.45 -13.14
N LEU A 158 0.43 -6.96 -12.44
CA LEU A 158 1.23 -7.77 -11.51
C LEU A 158 0.40 -8.24 -10.32
N ILE A 159 -0.40 -7.35 -9.72
CA ILE A 159 -1.29 -7.67 -8.58
C ILE A 159 -2.28 -8.76 -8.94
N ILE A 160 -2.93 -8.66 -10.09
CA ILE A 160 -3.91 -9.65 -10.55
C ILE A 160 -3.26 -11.02 -10.70
N VAL A 161 -2.07 -11.08 -11.32
CA VAL A 161 -1.33 -12.33 -11.49
C VAL A 161 -0.92 -12.92 -10.14
N LEU A 162 -0.36 -12.12 -9.23
CA LEU A 162 0.08 -12.57 -7.91
C LEU A 162 -1.10 -13.04 -7.04
N LEU A 163 -2.23 -12.33 -7.06
CA LEU A 163 -3.44 -12.74 -6.35
C LEU A 163 -4.02 -14.04 -6.93
N ALA A 164 -4.02 -14.21 -8.25
CA ALA A 164 -4.48 -15.44 -8.89
C ALA A 164 -3.60 -16.64 -8.52
N ILE A 165 -2.27 -16.47 -8.54
CA ILE A 165 -1.31 -17.50 -8.13
C ILE A 165 -1.50 -17.84 -6.65
N GLY A 166 -1.57 -16.82 -5.77
CA GLY A 166 -1.76 -17.01 -4.34
C GLY A 166 -3.08 -17.71 -4.02
N TRP A 167 -4.16 -17.30 -4.68
CA TRP A 167 -5.48 -17.92 -4.51
C TRP A 167 -5.46 -19.38 -4.98
N LEU A 168 -4.90 -19.66 -6.16
CA LEU A 168 -4.80 -21.02 -6.68
C LEU A 168 -4.00 -21.92 -5.73
N TYR A 169 -2.86 -21.44 -5.24
CA TYR A 169 -2.04 -22.14 -4.27
C TYR A 169 -2.83 -22.46 -2.99
N LEU A 170 -3.50 -21.46 -2.40
CA LEU A 170 -4.26 -21.63 -1.17
C LEU A 170 -5.45 -22.58 -1.35
N VAL A 171 -6.15 -22.49 -2.47
CA VAL A 171 -7.28 -23.38 -2.78
C VAL A 171 -6.83 -24.82 -3.02
N ILE A 172 -5.70 -25.04 -3.70
CA ILE A 172 -5.16 -26.39 -3.91
C ILE A 172 -4.70 -27.00 -2.59
N ARG A 173 -4.03 -26.22 -1.73
CA ARG A 173 -3.33 -26.74 -0.56
C ARG A 173 -4.15 -26.77 0.74
N TYR A 174 -5.11 -25.85 0.90
CA TYR A 174 -5.82 -25.62 2.17
C TYR A 174 -7.33 -25.79 2.09
N VAL A 175 -7.98 -25.55 0.93
CA VAL A 175 -9.45 -25.53 0.82
C VAL A 175 -9.98 -26.69 -0.06
N PRO A 176 -10.61 -27.72 0.52
CA PRO A 176 -11.20 -28.84 -0.23
C PRO A 176 -12.20 -28.40 -1.32
N LYS A 177 -12.35 -29.21 -2.37
CA LYS A 177 -13.39 -28.99 -3.40
C LYS A 177 -14.77 -29.21 -2.78
N GLY A 178 -15.72 -28.32 -3.09
CA GLY A 178 -17.11 -28.45 -2.64
C GLY A 178 -17.34 -28.17 -1.15
N LEU A 179 -16.35 -27.59 -0.43
CA LEU A 179 -16.55 -27.20 0.97
C LEU A 179 -17.62 -26.11 1.07
N ALA A 180 -18.79 -26.50 1.57
CA ALA A 180 -19.84 -25.58 1.93
C ALA A 180 -19.37 -24.71 3.09
N LEU A 181 -19.77 -23.45 3.03
CA LEU A 181 -19.51 -22.45 4.05
C LEU A 181 -20.84 -21.74 4.26
N GLU A 182 -21.16 -21.34 5.48
CA GLU A 182 -22.24 -20.41 5.74
C GLU A 182 -21.83 -19.52 6.90
N PHE A 183 -21.89 -18.22 6.69
CA PHE A 183 -21.63 -17.23 7.72
C PHE A 183 -22.57 -16.03 7.53
N THR A 184 -22.73 -15.27 8.61
CA THR A 184 -23.45 -14.01 8.60
C THR A 184 -22.50 -12.91 9.05
N LEU A 185 -22.41 -11.85 8.26
CA LEU A 185 -21.68 -10.64 8.63
C LEU A 185 -22.70 -9.55 8.93
N GLU A 186 -22.57 -8.94 10.11
CA GLU A 186 -23.39 -7.80 10.47
C GLU A 186 -23.03 -6.59 9.60
N ARG A 187 -24.06 -5.80 9.26
CA ARG A 187 -23.94 -4.57 8.49
C ARG A 187 -24.62 -3.46 9.26
N ASP A 188 -23.84 -2.47 9.63
CA ASP A 188 -24.23 -1.35 10.48
C ASP A 188 -23.48 -0.09 10.02
N PHE A 189 -23.98 0.51 8.94
CA PHE A 189 -23.42 1.75 8.40
C PHE A 189 -23.75 2.91 9.33
N ASP A 190 -22.73 3.66 9.72
CA ASP A 190 -22.94 4.87 10.50
C ASP A 190 -23.64 5.94 9.66
N THR A 191 -24.84 6.35 10.09
CA THR A 191 -25.67 7.34 9.42
C THR A 191 -25.57 8.74 10.00
N ARG A 192 -24.71 8.95 11.01
CA ARG A 192 -24.48 10.27 11.59
C ARG A 192 -23.95 11.23 10.53
N LEU A 193 -24.23 12.52 10.70
CA LEU A 193 -23.78 13.55 9.76
C LEU A 193 -22.25 13.52 9.58
N SER A 194 -21.50 13.29 10.66
CA SER A 194 -20.04 13.18 10.63
C SER A 194 -19.56 12.02 9.75
N ALA A 195 -20.20 10.85 9.83
CA ALA A 195 -19.90 9.70 8.98
C ALA A 195 -20.23 9.97 7.51
N LYS A 196 -21.37 10.62 7.23
CA LYS A 196 -21.75 11.02 5.87
C LYS A 196 -20.75 11.99 5.25
N VAL A 197 -20.32 13.00 6.00
CA VAL A 197 -19.28 13.94 5.56
C VAL A 197 -17.97 13.20 5.28
N TYR A 198 -17.57 12.27 6.14
CA TYR A 198 -16.41 11.41 5.90
C TYR A 198 -16.54 10.59 4.59
N TYR A 199 -17.68 9.93 4.36
CA TYR A 199 -17.90 9.13 3.16
C TYR A 199 -17.81 9.98 1.89
N VAL A 200 -18.44 11.16 1.90
CA VAL A 200 -18.42 12.09 0.76
C VAL A 200 -17.01 12.64 0.52
N ALA A 201 -16.31 13.07 1.56
CA ALA A 201 -14.95 13.59 1.44
C ALA A 201 -13.97 12.53 0.93
N SER A 202 -14.08 11.29 1.42
CA SER A 202 -13.25 10.17 0.98
C SER A 202 -13.55 9.78 -0.46
N ALA A 203 -14.83 9.66 -0.82
CA ALA A 203 -15.25 9.36 -2.20
C ALA A 203 -14.81 10.45 -3.19
N LEU A 204 -14.92 11.73 -2.80
CA LEU A 204 -14.44 12.85 -3.60
C LEU A 204 -12.92 12.79 -3.78
N THR A 205 -12.17 12.48 -2.73
CA THR A 205 -10.70 12.40 -2.82
C THR A 205 -10.26 11.26 -3.72
N ILE A 206 -10.86 10.08 -3.57
CA ILE A 206 -10.61 8.94 -4.46
C ILE A 206 -10.97 9.31 -5.89
N LEU A 207 -12.12 9.96 -6.13
CA LEU A 207 -12.52 10.40 -7.47
C LEU A 207 -11.49 11.37 -8.09
N LEU A 208 -10.96 12.31 -7.30
CA LEU A 208 -9.91 13.23 -7.77
C LEU A 208 -8.60 12.50 -8.09
N TRP A 209 -8.21 11.48 -7.31
CA TRP A 209 -7.07 10.65 -7.66
C TRP A 209 -7.24 9.92 -9.00
N PHE A 210 -8.42 9.35 -9.23
CA PHE A 210 -8.71 8.65 -10.48
C PHE A 210 -8.90 9.58 -11.67
N THR A 211 -9.29 10.84 -11.44
CA THR A 211 -9.50 11.83 -12.50
C THR A 211 -8.35 12.84 -12.65
N GLU A 212 -7.22 12.61 -11.96
CA GLU A 212 -5.97 13.39 -12.08
C GLU A 212 -5.58 13.71 -13.54
N PRO A 213 -5.57 12.74 -14.48
CA PRO A 213 -5.21 13.02 -15.87
C PRO A 213 -6.12 14.02 -16.59
N PHE A 214 -7.36 14.24 -16.12
CA PHE A 214 -8.33 15.12 -16.78
C PHE A 214 -8.28 16.56 -16.25
N HIS A 215 -7.99 16.74 -14.96
CA HIS A 215 -8.03 18.06 -14.31
C HIS A 215 -6.66 18.60 -13.89
N GLY A 216 -5.63 17.76 -13.87
CA GLY A 216 -4.26 18.16 -13.52
C GLY A 216 -4.01 18.49 -12.04
N ILE A 217 -5.03 18.44 -11.16
CA ILE A 217 -4.85 18.51 -9.70
C ILE A 217 -3.99 17.30 -9.24
N PRO A 218 -2.79 17.53 -8.69
CA PRO A 218 -1.92 16.45 -8.25
C PRO A 218 -2.54 15.63 -7.11
N ALA A 219 -2.18 14.36 -7.01
CA ALA A 219 -2.69 13.46 -5.97
C ALA A 219 -2.47 14.00 -4.53
N SER A 220 -1.33 14.66 -4.29
CA SER A 220 -1.00 15.31 -3.02
C SER A 220 -1.93 16.49 -2.71
N GLY A 221 -2.35 17.25 -3.73
CA GLY A 221 -3.32 18.34 -3.60
C GLY A 221 -4.72 17.83 -3.24
N ALA A 222 -5.17 16.75 -3.89
CA ALA A 222 -6.43 16.08 -3.54
C ALA A 222 -6.40 15.53 -2.11
N ALA A 223 -5.29 14.89 -1.71
CA ALA A 223 -5.10 14.40 -0.35
C ALA A 223 -5.11 15.53 0.69
N PHE A 224 -4.48 16.65 0.39
CA PHE A 224 -4.49 17.83 1.26
C PHE A 224 -5.89 18.42 1.41
N LEU A 225 -6.67 18.49 0.33
CA LEU A 225 -8.07 18.90 0.39
C LEU A 225 -8.89 18.00 1.32
N ALA A 226 -8.65 16.69 1.30
CA ALA A 226 -9.26 15.75 2.23
C ALA A 226 -8.93 16.10 3.69
N VAL A 227 -7.66 16.39 4.00
CA VAL A 227 -7.22 16.81 5.34
C VAL A 227 -7.97 18.07 5.79
N VAL A 228 -8.02 19.09 4.93
CA VAL A 228 -8.70 20.36 5.22
C VAL A 228 -10.20 20.13 5.49
N ILE A 229 -10.87 19.35 4.64
CA ILE A 229 -12.30 19.06 4.80
C ILE A 229 -12.54 18.29 6.11
N LEU A 230 -11.81 17.20 6.34
CA LEU A 230 -12.04 16.29 7.47
C LEU A 230 -11.75 16.94 8.83
N LEU A 231 -10.66 17.72 8.93
CA LEU A 231 -10.32 18.45 10.15
C LEU A 231 -11.20 19.71 10.31
N GLY A 232 -11.43 20.45 9.22
CA GLY A 232 -12.26 21.66 9.23
C GLY A 232 -13.71 21.39 9.61
N SER A 233 -14.27 20.26 9.17
CA SER A 233 -15.61 19.81 9.56
C SER A 233 -15.66 19.13 10.94
N LYS A 234 -14.52 19.00 11.63
CA LYS A 234 -14.37 18.28 12.92
C LYS A 234 -14.86 16.83 12.88
N VAL A 235 -14.85 16.21 11.69
CA VAL A 235 -15.13 14.79 11.48
C VAL A 235 -13.95 13.96 11.99
N MET A 236 -12.75 14.44 11.65
CA MET A 236 -11.50 14.05 12.28
C MET A 236 -11.07 15.18 13.22
N THR A 237 -10.52 14.83 14.39
CA THR A 237 -10.09 15.77 15.42
C THR A 237 -8.56 15.76 15.55
N GLY A 238 -8.04 16.62 16.42
CA GLY A 238 -6.62 16.60 16.77
C GLY A 238 -6.17 15.29 17.42
N ASP A 239 -7.07 14.52 18.05
CA ASP A 239 -6.75 13.19 18.57
C ASP A 239 -6.49 12.19 17.44
N ASP A 240 -7.35 12.21 16.42
CA ASP A 240 -7.18 11.36 15.24
C ASP A 240 -5.87 11.73 14.50
N LEU A 241 -5.57 13.02 14.38
CA LEU A 241 -4.33 13.50 13.79
C LEU A 241 -3.08 13.05 14.58
N ARG A 242 -3.17 13.02 15.92
CA ARG A 242 -2.09 12.53 16.79
C ARG A 242 -1.90 11.01 16.70
N ALA A 243 -2.96 10.26 16.42
CA ALA A 243 -2.94 8.80 16.31
C ALA A 243 -2.35 8.30 14.97
N LEU A 244 -2.18 9.18 13.99
CA LEU A 244 -1.56 8.83 12.71
C LEU A 244 -0.16 8.24 12.89
N GLN A 245 0.27 7.46 11.88
CA GLN A 245 1.58 6.83 11.82
C GLN A 245 2.70 7.84 11.51
N TRP A 246 2.91 8.83 12.38
CA TRP A 246 3.98 9.83 12.27
C TRP A 246 5.36 9.24 11.98
N PRO A 247 5.79 8.11 12.60
CA PRO A 247 7.07 7.49 12.28
C PRO A 247 7.23 7.16 10.79
N VAL A 248 6.14 6.79 10.10
CA VAL A 248 6.16 6.51 8.66
C VAL A 248 6.33 7.79 7.85
N LEU A 249 5.65 8.88 8.23
CA LEU A 249 5.82 10.18 7.58
C LEU A 249 7.27 10.69 7.74
N TRP A 250 7.83 10.57 8.93
CA TRP A 250 9.23 10.92 9.20
C TRP A 250 10.21 10.03 8.43
N LEU A 251 9.91 8.74 8.29
CA LEU A 251 10.72 7.80 7.52
C LEU A 251 10.75 8.16 6.03
N VAL A 252 9.59 8.49 5.44
CA VAL A 252 9.51 8.92 4.03
C VAL A 252 10.30 10.22 3.83
N ALA A 253 10.08 11.23 4.67
CA ALA A 253 10.81 12.49 4.59
C ALA A 253 12.33 12.30 4.77
N GLY A 254 12.73 11.47 5.74
CA GLY A 254 14.12 11.11 5.98
C GLY A 254 14.74 10.35 4.81
N GLY A 255 13.98 9.45 4.16
CA GLY A 255 14.40 8.72 2.96
C GLY A 255 14.64 9.65 1.77
N ILE A 256 13.75 10.62 1.56
CA ILE A 256 13.91 11.66 0.52
C ILE A 256 15.15 12.51 0.81
N ALA A 257 15.32 12.97 2.05
CA ALA A 257 16.48 13.76 2.47
C ALA A 257 17.80 12.97 2.30
N LEU A 258 17.81 11.69 2.68
CA LEU A 258 18.96 10.80 2.51
C LEU A 258 19.27 10.60 1.03
N GLY A 259 18.25 10.37 0.18
CA GLY A 259 18.41 10.27 -1.27
C GLY A 259 19.04 11.51 -1.87
N GLY A 260 18.60 12.70 -1.46
CA GLY A 260 19.23 13.97 -1.86
C GLY A 260 20.71 14.05 -1.45
N GLY A 261 21.05 13.57 -0.26
CA GLY A 261 22.45 13.50 0.22
C GLY A 261 23.32 12.51 -0.57
N VAL A 262 22.77 11.35 -0.96
CA VAL A 262 23.46 10.37 -1.82
C VAL A 262 23.82 11.00 -3.17
N VAL A 263 22.85 11.69 -3.79
CA VAL A 263 23.06 12.39 -5.07
C VAL A 263 24.07 13.55 -4.91
N ALA A 264 23.90 14.38 -3.89
CA ALA A 264 24.78 15.53 -3.65
C ALA A 264 26.23 15.13 -3.34
N SER A 265 26.46 13.93 -2.81
CA SER A 265 27.80 13.41 -2.54
C SER A 265 28.43 12.67 -3.74
N GLY A 266 27.68 12.43 -4.82
CA GLY A 266 28.12 11.60 -5.95
C GLY A 266 28.28 10.12 -5.59
N LEU A 267 27.69 9.68 -4.46
CA LEU A 267 27.79 8.30 -3.99
C LEU A 267 27.02 7.35 -4.92
N ASP A 268 25.91 7.80 -5.49
CA ASP A 268 25.16 7.06 -6.51
C ASP A 268 25.99 6.82 -7.77
N GLU A 269 26.65 7.84 -8.31
CA GLU A 269 27.53 7.71 -9.47
C GLU A 269 28.69 6.74 -9.19
N TRP A 270 29.31 6.86 -8.01
CA TRP A 270 30.38 5.95 -7.59
C TRP A 270 29.91 4.51 -7.50
N LEU A 271 28.77 4.24 -6.82
CA LEU A 271 28.22 2.89 -6.67
C LEU A 271 27.82 2.28 -8.02
N VAL A 272 27.14 3.05 -8.88
CA VAL A 272 26.71 2.59 -10.21
C VAL A 272 27.95 2.30 -11.07
N GLY A 273 29.00 3.11 -10.97
CA GLY A 273 30.26 2.93 -11.69
C GLY A 273 31.10 1.72 -11.27
N LEU A 274 30.80 1.07 -10.12
CA LEU A 274 31.48 -0.17 -9.70
C LEU A 274 31.08 -1.40 -10.52
N VAL A 275 29.93 -1.33 -11.21
CA VAL A 275 29.38 -2.45 -11.97
C VAL A 275 29.43 -2.11 -13.45
N ASP A 276 30.06 -2.97 -14.25
CA ASP A 276 29.97 -2.88 -15.70
C ASP A 276 28.61 -3.40 -16.16
N TRP A 277 27.58 -2.55 -16.09
CA TRP A 277 26.20 -2.88 -16.44
C TRP A 277 26.05 -3.36 -17.89
N ALA A 278 26.95 -3.00 -18.79
CA ALA A 278 26.95 -3.48 -20.17
C ALA A 278 27.41 -4.94 -20.28
N ALA A 279 28.25 -5.39 -19.35
CA ALA A 279 28.69 -6.78 -19.25
C ALA A 279 27.70 -7.68 -18.49
N VAL A 280 26.74 -7.12 -17.76
CA VAL A 280 25.71 -7.89 -17.04
C VAL A 280 24.62 -8.33 -18.03
N PRO A 281 24.47 -9.64 -18.32
CA PRO A 281 23.38 -10.11 -19.16
C PRO A 281 22.03 -9.73 -18.52
N GLY A 282 21.08 -9.19 -19.29
CA GLY A 282 19.75 -8.82 -18.76
C GLY A 282 19.02 -9.98 -18.07
N VAL A 283 19.36 -11.22 -18.41
CA VAL A 283 18.87 -12.46 -17.77
C VAL A 283 19.34 -12.59 -16.31
N LEU A 284 20.54 -12.11 -15.96
CA LEU A 284 21.06 -12.10 -14.59
C LEU A 284 20.38 -11.04 -13.71
N LEU A 285 19.99 -9.90 -14.29
CA LEU A 285 19.19 -8.89 -13.61
C LEU A 285 17.77 -9.40 -13.30
N LEU A 286 17.15 -10.12 -14.24
CA LEU A 286 15.90 -10.84 -13.99
C LEU A 286 16.09 -12.00 -12.99
N GLY A 287 17.25 -12.65 -13.04
CA GLY A 287 17.70 -13.70 -12.14
C GLY A 287 17.99 -13.26 -10.70
N LEU A 288 18.08 -11.96 -10.41
CA LEU A 288 18.13 -11.41 -9.04
C LEU A 288 16.73 -11.17 -8.45
N VAL A 289 15.70 -11.05 -9.29
CA VAL A 289 14.29 -10.91 -8.87
C VAL A 289 13.65 -12.28 -8.64
N LEU A 290 14.02 -13.27 -9.45
CA LEU A 290 13.51 -14.66 -9.41
C LEU A 290 13.78 -15.47 -8.11
N PRO A 291 14.90 -15.30 -7.36
CA PRO A 291 15.18 -16.08 -6.16
C PRO A 291 14.19 -15.79 -5.03
N HIS A 292 13.62 -14.58 -5.01
CA HIS A 292 12.56 -14.21 -4.07
C HIS A 292 11.22 -14.89 -4.39
N LEU A 293 10.99 -15.27 -5.66
CA LEU A 293 9.86 -16.11 -6.07
C LEU A 293 10.12 -17.60 -5.78
N TRP A 294 11.37 -18.05 -5.85
CA TRP A 294 11.77 -19.43 -5.51
C TRP A 294 11.60 -19.75 -4.02
N ALA A 295 11.93 -18.80 -3.14
CA ALA A 295 11.70 -18.93 -1.70
C ALA A 295 10.20 -19.00 -1.33
N LEU A 296 9.32 -18.41 -2.13
CA LEU A 296 7.86 -18.49 -1.95
C LEU A 296 7.25 -19.83 -2.39
N LEU A 297 7.94 -20.61 -3.23
CA LEU A 297 7.42 -21.87 -3.79
C LEU A 297 7.65 -23.09 -2.90
N GLY A 298 8.31 -22.95 -1.75
CA GLY A 298 8.31 -23.97 -0.70
C GLY A 298 8.78 -25.37 -1.11
N VAL A 299 9.60 -25.48 -2.17
CA VAL A 299 10.22 -26.75 -2.55
C VAL A 299 11.52 -26.88 -1.76
N THR A 300 11.39 -27.21 -0.47
CA THR A 300 12.46 -27.90 0.24
C THR A 300 12.34 -29.38 -0.09
N GLY A 301 13.35 -29.92 -0.77
CA GLY A 301 13.61 -31.36 -0.78
C GLY A 301 14.00 -31.85 0.61
#